data_AF-A0A7W0J293-F1
#
_entry.id   AF-A0A7W0J293-F1
#
_cell.length_a   1.000
_cell.length_b   1.000
_cell.length_c   1.000
_cell.angle_alpha   90.00
_cell.angle_beta   90.00
_cell.angle_gamma   90.00
#
_symmetry.space_group_name_H-M   'P 1'
#
loop_
_entity.id
_entity.type
_entity.pdbx_description
1 polymer ?
#
loop_
_entity_poly.entity_id
_entity_poly.type
_entity_poly.pdbx_seq_one_letter_code
_entity_poly.pdbx_strand_id
1 'polypeptide(L)'
;VIYRCLIQASEMIKSGIINKEQIKGFMKEKLSEEPLVTEIQYASAYDPGTLDELEVVEKEALLAVSVKVGGTRLIDNMLVTTENKGSGR
;
A
#
# COMPACT_ATOMS: atom_id res chain seq x y z
N VAL A 1 -13.04 -2.29 -3.71
CA VAL A 1 -12.22 -2.24 -2.47
C VAL A 1 -10.75 -1.91 -2.73
N ILE A 2 -10.07 -2.62 -3.63
CA ILE A 2 -8.60 -2.53 -3.84
C ILE A 2 -8.10 -1.10 -4.08
N TYR A 3 -8.61 -0.42 -5.11
CA TYR A 3 -8.23 0.96 -5.42
C TYR A 3 -8.42 1.92 -4.24
N ARG A 4 -9.54 1.79 -3.50
CA ARG A 4 -9.81 2.63 -2.32
C ARG A 4 -8.82 2.37 -1.19
N CYS A 5 -8.38 1.12 -1.01
CA CYS A 5 -7.33 0.75 -0.05
C CYS A 5 -6.00 1.40 -0.43
N LEU A 6 -5.60 1.33 -1.70
CA LEU A 6 -4.37 1.95 -2.20
C LEU A 6 -4.38 3.48 -2.04
N ILE A 7 -5.49 4.14 -2.35
CA ILE A 7 -5.63 5.60 -2.16
C ILE A 7 -5.44 5.98 -0.69
N GLN A 8 -6.10 5.31 0.25
CA GLN A 8 -5.98 5.61 1.68
C GLN A 8 -4.58 5.30 2.20
N ALA A 9 -3.96 4.19 1.77
CA ALA A 9 -2.57 3.88 2.14
C ALA A 9 -1.59 4.94 1.59
N SER A 10 -1.84 5.47 0.38
CA SER A 10 -1.09 6.60 -0.16
C SER A 10 -1.30 7.87 0.68
N GLU A 11 -2.52 8.17 1.10
CA GLU A 11 -2.82 9.32 1.98
C GLU A 11 -2.11 9.19 3.35
N MET A 12 -2.05 7.97 3.91
CA MET A 12 -1.30 7.68 5.13
C MET A 12 0.18 8.03 4.96
N ILE A 13 0.81 7.58 3.88
CA ILE A 13 2.22 7.91 3.57
C ILE A 13 2.41 9.42 3.41
N LYS A 14 1.51 10.09 2.68
CA LYS A 14 1.56 11.55 2.49
C LYS A 14 1.36 12.33 3.79
N SER A 15 0.64 11.77 4.76
CA SER A 15 0.45 12.35 6.09
C SER A 15 1.62 12.11 7.06
N GLY A 16 2.63 11.33 6.65
CA GLY A 16 3.83 11.02 7.44
C GLY A 16 3.83 9.64 8.10
N ILE A 17 2.80 8.81 7.87
CA ILE A 17 2.79 7.41 8.31
C ILE A 17 3.60 6.59 7.30
N ILE A 18 4.87 6.39 7.61
CA ILE A 18 5.85 5.76 6.71
C ILE A 18 6.32 4.37 7.17
N ASN A 19 5.87 3.90 8.32
CA ASN A 19 6.26 2.60 8.85
C ASN A 19 5.49 1.47 8.15
N LYS A 20 6.24 0.44 7.73
CA LYS A 20 5.72 -0.77 7.07
C LYS A 20 4.57 -1.43 7.80
N GLU A 21 4.72 -1.68 9.09
CA GLU A 21 3.76 -2.46 9.88
C GLU A 21 2.41 -1.73 9.94
N GLN A 22 2.43 -0.40 10.02
CA GLN A 22 1.24 0.42 9.98
C GLN A 22 0.56 0.38 8.61
N ILE A 23 1.33 0.54 7.52
CA ILE A 23 0.80 0.50 6.15
C ILE A 23 0.23 -0.90 5.83
N LYS A 24 1.01 -1.94 6.08
CA LYS A 24 0.63 -3.35 5.87
C LYS A 24 -0.57 -3.75 6.71
N GLY A 25 -0.60 -3.36 7.97
CA GLY A 25 -1.72 -3.59 8.89
C GLY A 25 -2.99 -2.98 8.36
N PHE A 26 -2.95 -1.67 8.03
CA PHE A 26 -4.07 -0.96 7.45
C PHE A 26 -4.57 -1.61 6.16
N MET A 27 -3.67 -1.92 5.22
CA MET A 27 -4.06 -2.50 3.94
C MET A 27 -4.75 -3.86 4.12
N LYS A 28 -4.20 -4.72 4.99
CA LYS A 28 -4.78 -6.04 5.28
C LYS A 28 -6.13 -5.94 5.98
N GLU A 29 -6.25 -5.08 6.99
CA GLU A 29 -7.51 -4.83 7.68
C GLU A 29 -8.57 -4.36 6.68
N LYS A 30 -8.25 -3.34 5.87
CA LYS A 30 -9.19 -2.76 4.92
C LYS A 30 -9.66 -3.73 3.85
N LEU A 31 -8.77 -4.61 3.37
CA LEU A 31 -9.13 -5.64 2.39
C LEU A 31 -9.97 -6.76 3.02
N SER A 32 -9.74 -7.08 4.30
CA SER A 32 -10.47 -8.12 5.03
C SER A 32 -11.90 -7.72 5.38
N GLU A 33 -12.22 -6.42 5.35
CA GLU A 33 -13.60 -5.91 5.51
C GLU A 33 -14.52 -6.29 4.34
N GLU A 34 -13.97 -6.63 3.17
CA GLU A 34 -14.75 -6.99 1.98
C GLU A 34 -15.03 -8.51 1.96
N PRO A 35 -16.31 -8.95 2.10
CA PRO A 35 -16.63 -10.39 2.22
C PRO A 35 -16.24 -11.23 1.01
N LEU A 36 -16.13 -10.63 -0.18
CA LEU A 36 -15.72 -11.34 -1.38
C LEU A 36 -14.21 -11.57 -1.46
N VAL A 37 -13.41 -10.88 -0.64
CA VAL A 37 -11.96 -11.14 -0.54
C VAL A 37 -11.76 -12.42 0.26
N THR A 38 -11.40 -13.50 -0.44
CA THR A 38 -11.22 -14.81 0.18
C THR A 38 -9.77 -15.07 0.60
N GLU A 39 -8.82 -14.33 0.04
CA GLU A 39 -7.39 -14.54 0.27
C GLU A 39 -6.62 -13.24 0.00
N ILE A 40 -5.68 -12.90 0.89
CA ILE A 40 -4.70 -11.83 0.69
C ILE A 40 -3.31 -12.47 0.64
N GLN A 41 -2.70 -12.49 -0.54
CA GLN A 41 -1.36 -13.07 -0.73
C GLN A 41 -0.29 -12.09 -0.27
N TYR A 42 -0.42 -10.84 -0.69
CA TYR A 42 0.39 -9.73 -0.21
C TYR A 42 -0.40 -8.43 -0.29
N ALA A 43 -0.06 -7.49 0.59
CA ALA A 43 -0.59 -6.14 0.65
C ALA A 43 0.38 -5.32 1.51
N SER A 44 1.28 -4.57 0.89
CA SER A 44 2.36 -3.84 1.60
C SER A 44 2.97 -2.73 0.74
N ALA A 45 4.00 -2.08 1.29
CA ALA A 45 4.86 -1.11 0.62
C ALA A 45 6.20 -1.74 0.24
N TYR A 46 6.67 -1.47 -0.98
CA TYR A 46 7.87 -2.04 -1.57
C TYR A 46 8.76 -0.95 -2.19
N ASP A 47 10.05 -1.24 -2.31
CA ASP A 47 10.97 -0.41 -3.07
C ASP A 47 10.61 -0.52 -4.57
N PRO A 48 10.41 0.58 -5.30
CA PRO A 48 10.00 0.52 -6.70
C PRO A 48 11.10 0.00 -7.64
N GLY A 49 12.37 0.03 -7.23
CA GLY A 49 13.51 -0.45 -8.01
C GLY A 49 13.88 -1.91 -7.70
N THR A 50 13.88 -2.32 -6.43
CA THR A 50 14.28 -3.68 -6.03
C THR A 50 13.09 -4.63 -5.83
N LEU A 51 11.89 -4.09 -5.61
CA LEU A 51 10.68 -4.83 -5.21
C LEU A 51 10.79 -5.52 -3.84
N ASP A 52 11.80 -5.18 -3.05
CA ASP A 52 11.90 -5.63 -1.67
C ASP A 52 10.89 -4.89 -0.79
N GLU A 53 10.38 -5.56 0.25
CA GLU A 53 9.46 -4.93 1.19
C GLU A 53 10.20 -3.86 2.01
N LEU A 54 9.70 -2.62 2.00
CA LEU A 54 10.33 -1.51 2.74
C LEU A 54 9.98 -1.61 4.22
N GLU A 55 10.95 -1.43 5.11
CA GLU A 55 10.68 -1.24 6.55
C GLU A 55 10.15 0.17 6.85
N VAL A 56 10.67 1.17 6.14
CA VAL A 56 10.27 2.58 6.24
C VAL A 56 10.25 3.20 4.84
N VAL A 57 9.22 3.98 4.54
CA VAL A 57 9.10 4.73 3.28
C VAL A 57 9.84 6.07 3.41
N GLU A 58 11.00 6.20 2.77
CA GLU A 58 11.79 7.44 2.85
C GLU A 58 11.35 8.49 1.82
N LYS A 59 11.36 8.13 0.53
CA LYS A 59 11.11 9.05 -0.58
C LYS A 59 9.95 8.62 -1.45
N GLU A 60 9.93 7.34 -1.80
CA GLU A 60 8.90 6.74 -2.63
C GLU A 60 8.68 5.29 -2.22
N ALA A 61 7.48 4.80 -2.50
CA ALA A 61 7.12 3.41 -2.31
C ALA A 61 6.18 2.95 -3.43
N LEU A 62 6.30 1.69 -3.77
CA LEU A 62 5.31 0.96 -4.54
C LEU A 62 4.36 0.26 -3.56
N LEU A 63 3.14 0.78 -3.41
CA LEU A 63 2.07 0.05 -2.75
C LEU A 63 1.62 -1.06 -3.69
N ALA A 64 1.65 -2.31 -3.25
CA ALA A 64 1.25 -3.44 -4.08
C ALA A 64 0.38 -4.42 -3.31
N VAL A 65 -0.58 -5.01 -4.02
CA VAL A 65 -1.53 -5.97 -3.47
C VAL A 65 -1.85 -7.08 -4.45
N SER A 66 -2.03 -8.29 -3.91
CA SER A 66 -2.60 -9.44 -4.60
C SER A 66 -3.66 -10.07 -3.72
N VAL A 67 -4.90 -10.09 -4.21
CA VAL A 67 -6.05 -10.68 -3.51
C VAL A 67 -6.83 -11.60 -4.42
N LYS A 68 -7.53 -12.56 -3.82
CA LYS A 68 -8.52 -13.36 -4.51
C LYS A 68 -9.92 -12.87 -4.15
N VAL A 69 -10.70 -12.51 -5.16
CA VAL A 69 -12.08 -12.04 -5.03
C VAL A 69 -13.00 -13.09 -5.65
N GLY A 70 -13.71 -13.84 -4.80
CA GLY A 70 -14.41 -15.06 -5.21
C GLY A 70 -13.44 -16.07 -5.85
N GLY A 71 -13.61 -16.32 -7.15
CA GLY A 71 -12.73 -17.21 -7.92
C GLY A 71 -11.52 -16.53 -8.57
N THR A 72 -11.52 -15.21 -8.67
CA THR A 72 -10.59 -14.45 -9.52
C THR A 72 -9.46 -13.84 -8.72
N ARG A 73 -8.22 -14.00 -9.17
CA ARG A 73 -7.04 -13.32 -8.60
C ARG A 73 -6.88 -11.95 -9.25
N LEU A 74 -6.82 -10.91 -8.42
CA LEU A 74 -6.61 -9.53 -8.82
C LEU A 74 -5.31 -9.01 -8.23
N ILE A 75 -4.57 -8.26 -9.03
CA ILE A 75 -3.40 -7.50 -8.59
C ILE A 75 -3.63 -6.04 -8.91
N ASP A 76 -3.12 -5.17 -8.06
CA ASP A 76 -3.11 -3.72 -8.29
C ASP A 76 -1.90 -3.13 -7.56
N ASN A 77 -1.45 -1.98 -8.02
CA ASN A 77 -0.32 -1.27 -7.45
C ASN A 77 -0.45 0.24 -7.64
N MET A 78 0.24 0.99 -6.79
CA MET A 78 0.25 2.45 -6.83
C MET A 78 1.61 2.96 -6.38
N LEU A 79 2.25 3.77 -7.23
CA LEU A 79 3.45 4.51 -6.85
C LEU A 79 3.06 5.73 -6.02
N VAL A 80 3.73 5.92 -4.89
CA VAL A 80 3.52 7.06 -3.99
C VAL A 80 4.85 7.66 -3.59
N THR A 81 4.92 8.99 -3.60
CA THR A 81 6.07 9.75 -3.10
C THR A 81 5.71 10.40 -1.77
N THR A 82 6.63 10.40 -0.81
CA THR A 82 6.50 11.25 0.37
C THR A 82 6.60 12.69 -0.09
N GLU A 83 5.62 13.53 0.28
CA GLU A 83 5.74 14.96 0.02
C GLU A 83 6.79 15.52 0.98
N ASN A 84 8.03 15.66 0.51
CA ASN A 84 8.86 16.73 1.01
C ASN A 84 8.11 18.01 0.71
N LYS A 85 7.54 18.67 1.73
CA LYS A 85 7.37 20.11 1.66
C LYS A 85 8.75 20.67 1.38
N GLY A 86 9.05 20.87 0.10
CA GLY A 86 10.24 21.56 -0.33
C GLY A 86 10.31 22.83 0.48
N SER A 87 11.38 22.94 1.26
CA SER A 87 11.93 24.21 1.66
C SER A 87 11.97 25.06 0.40
N GLY A 88 10.95 25.91 0.25
CA GLY A 88 10.84 26.85 -0.84
C GLY A 88 12.05 27.77 -0.74
N ARG A 89 12.81 27.81 -1.83
CA ARG A 89 13.73 28.91 -2.13
C ARG A 89 13.02 30.25 -2.04
#